data_AF-A0A1G1JR35-F1
#
_entry.id   AF-A0A1G1JR35-F1
#
_cell.length_a   1.000
_cell.length_b   1.000
_cell.length_c   1.000
_cell.angle_alpha   90.00
_cell.angle_beta   90.00
_cell.angle_gamma   90.00
#
_symmetry.space_group_name_H-M   'P 1'
#
loop_
_entity.id
_entity.type
_entity.pdbx_description
1 polymer ?
#
loop_
_entity_poly.entity_id
_entity_poly.type
_entity_poly.pdbx_seq_one_letter_code
_entity_poly.pdbx_strand_id
1 'polypeptide(L)'
;MRLLKFLTVLSIVTMAALIYVHGQVELVKLSYAIEIKEKKLKDMLDRKERLGYNIDSLENPSRLESFLLAHKIDIVFPGRRQVVRVAKSTAHREDHLKKALFEKKAGIFSIFEFLSPRAEAEGFKEK
;
A
#
# COMPACT_ATOMS: atom_id res chain seq x y z
N MET A 1 7.84 25.05 50.08
CA MET A 1 7.49 23.66 49.66
C MET A 1 6.09 23.49 49.08
N ARG A 2 5.04 24.24 49.50
CA ARG A 2 3.68 24.10 48.93
C ARG A 2 3.57 24.57 47.46
N LEU A 3 4.28 25.64 47.09
CA LEU A 3 4.36 26.15 45.71
C LEU A 3 4.95 25.12 44.72
N LEU A 4 6.01 24.41 45.10
CA LEU A 4 6.62 23.37 44.26
C LEU A 4 5.68 22.19 44.01
N LYS A 5 4.89 21.79 45.02
CA LYS A 5 3.85 20.76 44.88
C LYS A 5 2.73 21.21 43.94
N PHE A 6 2.36 22.48 44.00
CA PHE A 6 1.34 23.05 43.11
C PHE A 6 1.82 23.08 41.66
N LEU A 7 3.07 23.49 41.42
CA LEU A 7 3.69 23.48 40.09
C LEU A 7 3.78 22.07 39.49
N THR A 8 4.11 21.06 40.31
CA THR A 8 4.20 19.67 39.84
C THR A 8 2.83 19.13 39.44
N VAL A 9 1.79 19.38 40.25
CA VAL A 9 0.42 18.98 39.90
C VAL A 9 -0.06 19.69 38.63
N LEU A 10 0.18 21.00 38.51
CA LEU A 10 -0.21 21.76 37.33
C LEU A 10 0.46 21.21 36.07
N SER A 11 1.76 20.89 36.15
CA SER A 11 2.53 20.29 35.04
C SER A 11 2.00 18.92 34.64
N ILE A 12 1.63 18.07 35.61
CA ILE A 12 1.06 16.75 35.32
C ILE A 12 -0.29 16.88 34.61
N VAL A 13 -1.13 17.81 35.07
CA VAL A 13 -2.46 18.04 34.49
C VAL A 13 -2.34 18.60 33.06
N THR A 14 -1.45 19.55 32.80
CA THR A 14 -1.22 20.05 31.43
C THR A 14 -0.62 18.98 30.54
N MET A 15 0.33 18.18 31.02
CA MET A 15 0.88 17.07 30.25
C MET A 15 -0.20 16.03 29.88
N ALA A 16 -1.05 15.66 30.84
CA ALA A 16 -2.17 14.76 30.60
C ALA A 16 -3.16 15.32 29.57
N ALA A 17 -3.46 16.62 29.64
CA ALA A 17 -4.32 17.31 28.67
C ALA A 17 -3.71 17.31 27.26
N LEU A 18 -2.41 17.55 27.12
CA LEU A 18 -1.73 17.49 25.82
C LEU A 18 -1.77 16.08 25.22
N ILE A 19 -1.46 15.05 26.02
CA ILE A 19 -1.50 13.65 25.58
C ILE A 19 -2.90 13.28 25.10
N TYR A 20 -3.93 13.69 25.84
CA TYR A 20 -5.33 13.43 25.49
C TYR A 20 -5.71 14.04 24.13
N VAL A 21 -5.38 15.32 23.92
CA VAL A 21 -5.67 16.00 22.65
C VAL A 21 -4.85 15.38 21.51
N HIS A 22 -3.59 15.03 21.76
CA HIS A 22 -2.75 14.41 20.74
C HIS A 22 -3.31 13.05 20.28
N GLY A 23 -3.79 12.22 21.22
CA GLY A 23 -4.43 10.94 20.91
C GLY A 23 -5.74 11.11 20.12
N GLN A 24 -6.56 12.10 20.47
CA GLN A 24 -7.77 12.45 19.71
C GLN A 24 -7.43 12.82 18.25
N VAL A 25 -6.39 13.63 18.04
CA VAL A 25 -5.95 14.04 16.70
C VAL A 25 -5.42 12.86 15.88
N GLU A 26 -4.68 11.95 16.49
CA GLU A 26 -4.18 10.74 15.81
C GLU A 26 -5.31 9.80 15.39
N LEU A 27 -6.33 9.62 16.23
CA LEU A 27 -7.52 8.85 15.89
C LEU A 27 -8.27 9.42 14.67
N VAL A 28 -8.39 10.74 14.60
CA VAL A 28 -9.01 11.41 13.45
C VAL A 28 -8.16 11.21 12.19
N LYS A 29 -6.84 11.41 12.28
CA LYS A 29 -5.92 11.18 11.15
C LYS A 29 -5.97 9.73 10.66
N LEU A 30 -6.02 8.78 11.58
CA LEU A 30 -6.12 7.35 11.27
C LEU A 30 -7.43 7.05 10.54
N SER A 31 -8.55 7.62 11.02
CA SER A 31 -9.86 7.44 10.39
C SER A 31 -9.87 7.97 8.96
N TYR A 32 -9.32 9.17 8.73
CA TYR A 32 -9.15 9.70 7.37
C TYR A 32 -8.26 8.80 6.48
N ALA A 33 -7.17 8.27 7.03
CA ALA A 33 -6.29 7.36 6.29
C ALA A 33 -7.00 6.06 5.90
N ILE A 34 -7.86 5.52 6.77
CA ILE A 34 -8.70 4.35 6.50
C ILE A 34 -9.68 4.66 5.36
N GLU A 35 -10.40 5.78 5.45
CA GLU A 35 -11.40 6.16 4.44
C GLU A 35 -10.79 6.32 3.04
N ILE A 36 -9.59 6.91 2.94
CA ILE A 36 -8.85 7.02 1.68
C ILE A 36 -8.51 5.63 1.12
N LYS A 37 -8.07 4.70 1.99
CA LYS A 37 -7.74 3.34 1.56
C LYS A 37 -8.98 2.54 1.15
N GLU A 38 -10.09 2.68 1.87
CA GLU A 38 -11.37 2.05 1.51
C GLU A 38 -11.88 2.56 0.16
N LYS A 39 -11.81 3.88 -0.09
CA LYS A 39 -12.16 4.46 -1.38
C LYS A 39 -11.31 3.88 -2.52
N LYS A 40 -9.99 3.79 -2.31
CA LYS A 40 -9.08 3.19 -3.29
C LYS A 40 -9.39 1.70 -3.52
N LEU A 41 -9.74 0.96 -2.47
CA LEU A 41 -10.12 -0.44 -2.57
C LEU A 41 -11.41 -0.60 -3.39
N LYS A 42 -12.41 0.25 -3.13
CA LYS A 42 -13.67 0.27 -3.88
C LYS A 42 -13.44 0.59 -5.36
N ASP A 43 -12.63 1.60 -5.67
CA ASP A 43 -12.27 1.92 -7.06
C ASP A 43 -11.57 0.75 -7.76
N MET A 44 -10.71 0.01 -7.07
CA MET A 44 -10.05 -1.18 -7.62
C MET A 44 -11.05 -2.33 -7.84
N LEU A 45 -12.03 -2.49 -6.94
CA LEU A 45 -13.08 -3.49 -7.05
C LEU A 45 -13.99 -3.20 -8.25
N ASP A 46 -14.45 -1.95 -8.39
CA ASP A 46 -15.26 -1.50 -9.52
C ASP A 46 -14.52 -1.70 -10.85
N ARG A 47 -13.20 -1.42 -10.88
CA ARG A 47 -12.37 -1.69 -12.06
C ARG A 47 -12.27 -3.18 -12.37
N LYS A 48 -12.12 -4.03 -11.36
CA LYS A 48 -12.09 -5.48 -11.54
C LYS A 48 -13.42 -5.98 -12.10
N GLU A 49 -14.54 -5.50 -11.57
CA GLU A 49 -15.87 -5.88 -12.04
C GLU A 49 -16.10 -5.46 -13.49
N ARG A 50 -15.74 -4.21 -13.85
CA ARG A 50 -15.78 -3.75 -15.25
C ARG A 50 -14.88 -4.58 -16.17
N LEU A 51 -13.68 -4.96 -15.70
CA LEU A 51 -12.80 -5.83 -16.48
C LEU A 51 -13.38 -7.22 -16.66
N GLY A 52 -14.00 -7.80 -15.61
CA GLY A 52 -14.69 -9.08 -15.70
C GLY A 52 -15.82 -9.03 -16.72
N TYR A 53 -16.69 -8.01 -16.62
CA TYR A 53 -17.76 -7.81 -17.58
C TYR A 53 -17.25 -7.61 -19.02
N ASN A 54 -16.15 -6.89 -19.19
CA ASN A 54 -15.52 -6.73 -20.51
C ASN A 54 -14.96 -8.06 -21.01
N ILE A 55 -14.29 -8.84 -20.18
CA ILE A 55 -13.77 -10.17 -20.56
C ILE A 55 -14.94 -11.07 -20.98
N ASP A 56 -15.98 -11.18 -20.16
CA ASP A 56 -17.18 -11.98 -20.48
C ASP A 56 -17.87 -11.49 -21.76
N SER A 57 -17.89 -10.16 -21.96
CA SER A 57 -18.44 -9.55 -23.18
C SER A 57 -17.57 -9.75 -24.42
N LEU A 58 -16.25 -9.89 -24.28
CA LEU A 58 -15.32 -10.22 -25.37
C LEU A 58 -15.30 -11.73 -25.66
N GLU A 59 -15.53 -12.56 -24.64
CA GLU A 59 -15.63 -14.02 -24.76
C GLU A 59 -16.93 -14.43 -25.45
N ASN A 60 -17.98 -13.60 -25.37
CA ASN A 60 -19.22 -13.85 -26.07
C ASN A 60 -19.07 -13.65 -27.59
N PRO A 61 -19.06 -14.74 -28.39
CA PRO A 61 -18.77 -14.69 -29.82
C PRO A 61 -19.81 -13.87 -30.60
N SER A 62 -21.05 -13.79 -30.10
CA SER A 62 -22.14 -13.05 -30.76
C SER A 62 -21.90 -11.54 -30.75
N ARG A 63 -21.25 -11.01 -29.69
CA ARG A 63 -20.90 -9.60 -29.58
C ARG A 63 -19.64 -9.27 -30.38
N LEU A 64 -18.70 -10.20 -30.43
CA LEU A 64 -17.50 -10.07 -31.24
C LEU A 64 -17.84 -10.04 -32.73
N GLU A 65 -18.70 -10.95 -33.20
CA GLU A 65 -19.20 -11.01 -34.58
C GLU A 65 -19.91 -9.72 -34.99
N SER A 66 -20.82 -9.22 -34.14
CA SER A 66 -21.52 -7.95 -34.43
C SER A 66 -20.59 -6.74 -34.39
N PHE A 67 -19.56 -6.72 -33.54
CA PHE A 67 -18.54 -5.66 -33.55
C PHE A 67 -17.64 -5.72 -34.80
N LEU A 68 -17.24 -6.92 -35.22
CA LEU A 68 -16.41 -7.17 -36.42
C LEU A 68 -17.16 -6.81 -37.71
N LEU A 69 -18.45 -7.16 -37.80
CA LEU A 69 -19.33 -6.78 -38.90
C LEU A 69 -19.58 -5.27 -38.93
N ALA A 70 -19.75 -4.62 -37.78
CA ALA A 70 -19.97 -3.18 -37.69
C ALA A 70 -18.72 -2.35 -38.08
N HIS A 71 -17.52 -2.83 -37.78
CA HIS A 71 -16.26 -2.14 -38.11
C HIS A 71 -15.66 -2.52 -39.48
N LYS A 72 -16.31 -3.40 -40.27
CA LYS A 72 -15.80 -3.91 -41.56
C LYS A 72 -14.34 -4.37 -41.47
N ILE A 73 -14.00 -5.07 -40.39
CA ILE A 73 -12.64 -5.57 -40.19
C ILE A 73 -12.52 -6.85 -41.02
N ASP A 74 -11.71 -6.81 -42.07
CA ASP A 74 -11.46 -7.95 -42.95
C ASP A 74 -10.51 -8.93 -42.22
N ILE A 75 -11.08 -9.93 -41.56
CA ILE A 75 -10.31 -10.91 -40.76
C ILE A 75 -9.72 -11.94 -41.72
N VAL A 76 -8.54 -11.64 -42.23
CA VAL A 76 -7.75 -12.62 -42.99
C VAL A 76 -7.08 -13.56 -42.00
N PHE A 77 -7.31 -14.87 -42.15
CA PHE A 77 -6.62 -15.87 -41.32
C PHE A 77 -5.10 -15.71 -41.48
N PRO A 78 -4.35 -15.47 -40.39
CA PRO A 78 -2.91 -15.27 -40.50
C PRO A 78 -2.26 -16.55 -41.00
N GLY A 79 -1.49 -16.45 -42.08
CA GLY A 79 -0.72 -17.58 -42.60
C GLY A 79 0.23 -18.11 -41.53
N ARG A 80 0.55 -19.42 -41.56
CA ARG A 80 1.39 -20.11 -40.56
C ARG A 80 2.72 -19.41 -40.19
N ARG A 81 3.21 -18.49 -41.03
CA ARG A 81 4.44 -17.70 -40.82
C ARG A 81 4.29 -16.47 -39.93
N GLN A 82 3.06 -16.05 -39.59
CA GLN A 82 2.78 -14.88 -38.74
C GLN A 82 2.49 -15.25 -37.27
N VAL A 83 2.40 -16.54 -36.94
CA VAL A 83 2.12 -16.99 -35.58
C VAL A 83 3.45 -17.21 -34.85
N VAL A 84 3.82 -16.28 -33.95
CA VAL A 84 4.98 -16.44 -33.08
C VAL A 84 4.52 -16.97 -31.73
N ARG A 85 5.04 -18.14 -31.33
CA ARG A 85 4.72 -18.75 -30.03
C ARG A 85 5.58 -18.10 -28.94
N VAL A 86 5.00 -17.18 -28.19
CA VAL A 86 5.71 -16.52 -27.07
C VAL A 86 5.77 -17.49 -25.90
N ALA A 87 6.99 -17.96 -25.56
CA ALA A 87 7.22 -18.74 -24.37
C ALA A 87 6.96 -17.86 -23.12
N LYS A 88 6.09 -18.31 -22.23
CA LYS A 88 5.77 -17.61 -20.98
C LYS A 88 6.98 -17.68 -20.07
N SER A 89 7.81 -16.62 -20.07
CA SER A 89 8.97 -16.51 -19.19
C SER A 89 8.51 -16.45 -17.73
N THR A 90 8.72 -17.53 -16.98
CA THR A 90 8.46 -17.63 -15.54
C THR A 90 9.52 -16.91 -14.70
N ALA A 91 10.63 -16.50 -15.31
CA ALA A 91 11.80 -15.95 -14.62
C ALA A 91 11.49 -14.64 -13.85
N HIS A 92 10.56 -13.82 -14.34
CA HIS A 92 10.30 -12.52 -13.71
C HIS A 92 9.48 -12.60 -12.41
N ARG A 93 8.72 -13.68 -12.17
CA ARG A 93 7.79 -13.74 -11.03
C ARG A 93 8.49 -14.05 -9.70
N GLU A 94 9.61 -14.76 -9.73
CA GLU A 94 10.33 -15.16 -8.51
C GLU A 94 11.15 -14.00 -7.91
N ASP A 95 11.69 -13.12 -8.74
CA ASP A 95 12.51 -11.98 -8.29
C ASP A 95 11.70 -10.92 -7.52
N HIS A 96 10.45 -10.69 -7.94
CA HIS A 96 9.56 -9.75 -7.22
C HIS A 96 9.11 -10.31 -5.85
N LEU A 97 8.96 -11.64 -5.73
CA LEU A 97 8.57 -12.26 -4.46
C LEU A 97 9.70 -12.20 -3.42
N LYS A 98 10.94 -12.41 -3.87
CA LYS A 98 12.14 -12.31 -3.01
C LYS A 98 12.39 -10.87 -2.55
N LYS A 99 12.22 -9.88 -3.44
CA LYS A 99 12.33 -8.45 -3.08
C LYS A 99 11.28 -8.01 -2.06
N ALA A 100 10.03 -8.41 -2.23
CA ALA A 100 8.95 -8.07 -1.28
C ALA A 100 9.14 -8.71 0.10
N LEU A 101 9.69 -9.94 0.16
CA LEU A 101 10.02 -10.60 1.42
C LEU A 101 11.20 -9.94 2.14
N PHE A 102 12.22 -9.50 1.39
CA PHE A 102 13.39 -8.82 1.94
C PHE A 102 13.03 -7.44 2.50
N GLU A 103 12.19 -6.67 1.79
CA GLU A 103 11.70 -5.36 2.22
C GLU A 103 10.86 -5.47 3.51
N LYS A 104 10.01 -6.49 3.61
CA LYS A 104 9.23 -6.77 4.83
C LYS A 104 10.12 -7.15 6.02
N LYS A 105 11.18 -7.94 5.80
CA LYS A 105 12.14 -8.26 6.87
C LYS A 105 12.95 -7.03 7.29
N ALA A 106 13.45 -6.23 6.35
CA ALA A 106 14.21 -5.02 6.64
C ALA A 106 13.40 -3.99 7.44
N GLY A 107 12.11 -3.81 7.12
CA GLY A 107 11.22 -2.93 7.87
C GLY A 107 11.00 -3.37 9.33
N ILE A 108 10.98 -4.67 9.61
CA ILE A 108 10.86 -5.19 10.99
C ILE A 108 12.16 -4.96 11.77
N PHE A 109 13.33 -5.16 11.15
CA PHE A 109 14.62 -4.89 11.81
C PHE A 109 14.84 -3.40 12.13
N SER A 110 14.38 -2.48 11.27
CA SER A 110 14.48 -1.03 11.51
C SER A 110 13.69 -0.56 12.74
N ILE A 111 12.56 -1.21 13.05
CA ILE A 111 11.76 -0.90 14.25
C ILE A 111 12.51 -1.35 15.53
N PHE A 112 13.27 -2.45 15.47
CA PHE A 112 14.10 -2.90 16.61
C PHE A 112 15.32 -1.99 16.84
N GLU A 113 15.88 -1.37 15.80
CA GLU A 113 16.97 -0.39 15.93
C GLU A 113 16.51 0.87 16.70
N PHE A 114 15.28 1.33 16.48
CA PHE A 114 14.69 2.49 17.19
C PHE A 114 14.43 2.22 18.69
N LEU A 115 14.19 0.96 19.06
CA LEU A 115 13.96 0.51 20.44
C LEU A 115 15.25 0.08 21.17
N SER A 116 16.40 0.10 20.48
CA SER A 116 17.66 -0.16 21.14
C SER A 116 17.97 0.98 22.14
N PRO A 117 18.26 0.66 23.41
CA PRO A 117 18.66 1.66 24.38
C PRO A 117 19.97 2.26 23.87
N ARG A 118 19.93 3.56 23.58
CA ARG A 118 21.06 4.42 23.23
C ARG A 118 22.17 4.19 24.26
N ALA A 119 23.09 3.29 23.94
CA ALA A 119 24.26 3.01 24.75
C ALA A 119 25.09 4.29 24.84
N GLU A 120 25.32 4.68 26.08
CA GLU A 120 26.13 5.80 26.50
C GLU A 120 27.51 5.77 25.84
N ALA A 121 27.84 6.82 25.10
CA ALA A 121 29.21 7.19 24.80
C ALA A 121 29.32 8.72 24.66
N GLU A 122 28.80 9.45 25.64
CA GLU A 122 29.27 10.81 25.95
C GLU A 122 29.95 10.80 27.32
N GLY A 123 31.08 10.08 27.37
CA GLY A 123 32.11 10.31 28.38
C GLY A 123 32.96 11.51 27.96
N PHE A 124 32.46 12.69 28.30
CA PHE A 124 33.21 13.80 28.90
C PHE A 124 34.72 13.93 28.58
N LYS A 125 35.07 14.97 27.82
CA LYS A 125 36.42 15.57 27.77
C LYS A 125 36.72 16.36 29.05
N GLU A 126 38.02 16.56 29.30
CA GLU A 126 38.70 17.53 30.19
C GLU A 126 39.11 17.05 31.59
N LYS A 127 40.36 16.57 31.70
CA LYS A 127 41.50 17.39 32.16
C LYS A 127 42.83 16.76 31.77
#